data_AF-B8C0X3-F1
#
_entry.id   AF-B8C0X3-F1
#
_cell.length_a   1.000
_cell.length_b   1.000
_cell.length_c   1.000
_cell.angle_alpha   90.00
_cell.angle_beta   90.00
_cell.angle_gamma   90.00
#
_symmetry.space_group_name_H-M   'P 1'
#
loop_
_entity.id
_entity.type
_entity.pdbx_description
1 polymer ?
#
loop_
_entity_poly.entity_id
_entity_poly.type
_entity_poly.pdbx_seq_one_letter_code
_entity_poly.pdbx_strand_id
1 'polypeptide(L)'
;MMVYGLLSALLLVPTSNSFSTLITFDVDGTLVSSSPGWEEGAHGRAFAHAVDTILGAREDGKQLIGKRTIPELLEKHEFHGSTDGLILLRLARKAFGLDSDAAYTVHEMMNEMYDFVSKCDDDEVAKGIAPLPGVLSTLQTLATRYGDSDTTQQRVAFGLVTGNVEGIARRKMKALSIYDTGVLTPLPQPLGGREWGGVEHLRFLGGFGSDYCSGDIENPERNYLDRGEQLSICVERCIDMRKSHEHTLERVVHVGDAPADILAAKAYVDHPTRPDGLCVSVVGVATGSYSVKELQDLCGETVPGKWEPVVLKEGQGVGNEEVFLEACGLSKF
;
A
#
# COMPACT_ATOMS: atom_id res chain seq x y z
N MET A 1 -27.92 54.76 22.87
CA MET A 1 -27.67 53.65 21.92
C MET A 1 -26.37 52.98 22.33
N MET A 2 -26.46 51.85 23.04
CA MET A 2 -25.31 51.01 23.41
C MET A 2 -25.42 49.75 22.54
N VAL A 3 -24.47 49.56 21.63
CA VAL A 3 -24.39 48.36 20.79
C VAL A 3 -23.42 47.40 21.47
N TYR A 4 -23.94 46.31 22.03
CA TYR A 4 -23.14 45.19 22.51
C TYR A 4 -22.61 44.42 21.30
N GLY A 5 -21.29 44.49 21.07
CA GLY A 5 -20.60 43.60 20.14
C GLY A 5 -20.31 42.27 20.83
N LEU A 6 -21.07 41.22 20.49
CA LEU A 6 -20.67 39.85 20.78
C LEU A 6 -19.48 39.49 19.88
N LEU A 7 -18.27 39.47 20.45
CA LEU A 7 -17.17 38.70 19.87
C LEU A 7 -17.48 37.22 20.10
N SER A 8 -17.94 36.54 19.04
CA SER A 8 -17.97 35.08 19.01
C SER A 8 -16.54 34.59 18.78
N ALA A 9 -15.84 34.29 19.87
CA ALA A 9 -14.56 33.58 19.79
C ALA A 9 -14.87 32.13 19.38
N LEU A 10 -14.71 31.82 18.09
CA LEU A 10 -14.59 30.44 17.62
C LEU A 10 -13.33 29.86 18.27
N LEU A 11 -13.52 29.14 19.38
CA LEU A 11 -12.53 28.23 19.92
C LEU A 11 -12.38 27.10 18.89
N LEU A 12 -11.34 27.19 18.06
CA LEU A 12 -10.84 26.05 17.31
C LEU A 12 -10.35 25.03 18.35
N VAL A 13 -11.20 24.09 18.72
CA VAL A 13 -10.78 22.92 19.50
C VAL A 13 -9.92 22.10 18.54
N PRO A 14 -8.61 21.91 18.81
CA PRO A 14 -7.82 21.01 17.99
C PRO A 14 -8.39 19.60 18.17
N THR A 15 -8.90 19.02 17.09
CA THR A 15 -9.26 17.60 17.05
C THR A 15 -7.98 16.79 17.23
N SER A 16 -7.90 16.06 18.36
CA SER A 16 -6.82 15.11 18.62
C SER A 16 -7.22 13.76 18.05
N ASN A 17 -6.61 13.35 16.94
CA ASN A 17 -6.75 11.98 16.45
C ASN A 17 -5.94 11.06 17.37
N SER A 18 -6.60 10.07 18.00
CA SER A 18 -5.95 9.11 18.91
C SER A 18 -6.22 7.68 18.45
N PHE A 19 -5.34 7.16 17.58
CA PHE A 19 -5.43 5.77 17.10
C PHE A 19 -4.80 4.81 18.11
N SER A 20 -5.47 3.69 18.40
CA SER A 20 -4.90 2.54 19.11
C SER A 20 -4.52 1.41 18.13
N THR A 21 -5.18 1.36 16.97
CA THR A 21 -4.97 0.33 15.95
C THR A 21 -4.69 0.98 14.59
N LEU A 22 -3.69 0.47 13.87
CA LEU A 22 -3.47 0.75 12.46
C LEU A 22 -3.79 -0.51 11.65
N ILE A 23 -4.66 -0.40 10.66
CA ILE A 23 -4.93 -1.45 9.68
C ILE A 23 -4.35 -1.00 8.34
N THR A 24 -3.51 -1.81 7.73
CA THR A 24 -2.96 -1.55 6.40
C THR A 24 -3.36 -2.64 5.44
N PHE A 25 -3.62 -2.26 4.18
CA PHE A 25 -3.98 -3.20 3.13
C PHE A 25 -2.90 -3.21 2.05
N ASP A 26 -2.52 -4.40 1.59
CA ASP A 26 -2.05 -4.53 0.22
C ASP A 26 -3.20 -4.28 -0.77
N VAL A 27 -2.86 -4.09 -2.04
CA VAL A 27 -3.79 -3.73 -3.10
C VAL A 27 -4.11 -4.92 -3.99
N ASP A 28 -3.12 -5.39 -4.75
CA ASP A 28 -3.30 -6.34 -5.83
C ASP A 28 -3.39 -7.77 -5.29
N GLY A 29 -4.57 -8.36 -5.34
CA GLY A 29 -4.90 -9.68 -4.76
C GLY A 29 -5.63 -9.59 -3.42
N THR A 30 -5.57 -8.43 -2.74
CA THR A 30 -6.17 -8.20 -1.42
C THR A 30 -7.42 -7.33 -1.46
N LEU A 31 -7.36 -6.16 -2.11
CA LEU A 31 -8.52 -5.28 -2.35
C LEU A 31 -9.04 -5.39 -3.79
N VAL A 32 -8.14 -5.70 -4.72
CA VAL A 32 -8.36 -5.63 -6.15
C VAL A 32 -7.97 -6.96 -6.78
N SER A 33 -8.78 -7.46 -7.72
CA SER A 33 -8.40 -8.58 -8.57
C SER A 33 -7.89 -8.07 -9.92
N SER A 34 -6.96 -8.83 -10.49
CA SER A 34 -6.47 -8.61 -11.86
C SER A 34 -7.05 -9.70 -12.77
N SER A 35 -7.64 -9.28 -13.90
CA SER A 35 -8.05 -10.18 -14.97
C SER A 35 -6.90 -10.39 -15.98
N PRO A 36 -6.93 -11.45 -16.81
CA PRO A 36 -6.02 -11.55 -17.95
C PRO A 36 -6.03 -10.26 -18.78
N GLY A 37 -4.85 -9.78 -19.21
CA GLY A 37 -4.71 -8.52 -19.93
C GLY A 37 -4.50 -7.29 -19.04
N TRP A 38 -4.34 -7.45 -17.71
CA TRP A 38 -3.96 -6.36 -16.80
C TRP A 38 -2.63 -5.70 -17.22
N GLU A 39 -1.73 -6.45 -17.84
CA GLU A 39 -0.46 -5.99 -18.38
C GLU A 39 -0.65 -4.97 -19.52
N GLU A 40 -1.81 -4.96 -20.18
CA GLU A 40 -2.19 -3.95 -21.16
C GLU A 40 -2.80 -2.70 -20.51
N GLY A 41 -3.05 -2.69 -19.20
CA GLY A 41 -3.52 -1.52 -18.46
C GLY A 41 -2.43 -0.45 -18.31
N ALA A 42 -2.81 0.75 -17.84
CA ALA A 42 -1.85 1.85 -17.73
C ALA A 42 -0.62 1.50 -16.87
N HIS A 43 -0.82 0.84 -15.73
CA HIS A 43 0.28 0.43 -14.82
C HIS A 43 1.21 -0.61 -15.45
N GLY A 44 0.66 -1.64 -16.11
CA GLY A 44 1.46 -2.66 -16.79
C GLY A 44 2.33 -2.09 -17.92
N ARG A 45 1.77 -1.21 -18.74
CA ARG A 45 2.48 -0.52 -19.84
C ARG A 45 3.55 0.45 -19.34
N ALA A 46 3.33 1.07 -18.17
CA ALA A 46 4.23 2.08 -17.62
C ALA A 46 5.64 1.53 -17.34
N PHE A 47 5.76 0.24 -17.00
CA PHE A 47 7.07 -0.40 -16.76
C PHE A 47 7.98 -0.37 -17.99
N ALA A 48 7.48 -0.88 -19.13
CA ALA A 48 8.22 -0.88 -20.39
C ALA A 48 8.55 0.55 -20.84
N HIS A 49 7.56 1.44 -20.76
CA HIS A 49 7.71 2.85 -21.10
C HIS A 49 8.82 3.54 -20.28
N ALA A 50 8.82 3.36 -18.96
CA ALA A 50 9.79 3.99 -18.08
C ALA A 50 11.22 3.49 -18.31
N VAL A 51 11.40 2.18 -18.45
CA VAL A 51 12.72 1.60 -18.70
C VAL A 51 13.27 2.04 -20.06
N ASP A 52 12.48 1.98 -21.13
CA ASP A 52 12.92 2.44 -22.46
C ASP A 52 13.18 3.96 -22.48
N THR A 53 12.38 4.77 -21.79
CA THR A 53 12.55 6.23 -21.77
C THR A 53 13.84 6.62 -21.02
N ILE A 54 14.05 6.09 -19.82
CA ILE A 54 15.18 6.49 -18.97
C ILE A 54 16.50 5.87 -19.43
N LEU A 55 16.50 4.58 -19.80
CA LEU A 55 17.73 3.88 -20.19
C LEU A 55 17.96 3.91 -21.70
N GLY A 56 16.90 3.84 -22.52
CA GLY A 56 17.02 3.95 -23.97
C GLY A 56 17.55 5.30 -24.43
N ALA A 57 17.21 6.40 -23.73
CA ALA A 57 17.78 7.73 -24.00
C ALA A 57 19.31 7.78 -23.79
N ARG A 58 19.87 6.90 -22.94
CA ARG A 58 21.32 6.81 -22.69
C ARG A 58 22.04 5.96 -23.74
N GLU A 59 21.30 5.09 -24.43
CA GLU A 59 21.78 4.15 -25.45
C GLU A 59 21.37 4.61 -26.87
N ASP A 60 21.55 5.89 -27.19
CA ASP A 60 21.23 6.51 -28.49
C ASP A 60 19.76 6.35 -28.94
N GLY A 61 18.82 6.29 -28.01
CA GLY A 61 17.38 6.23 -28.30
C GLY A 61 16.84 4.83 -28.62
N LYS A 62 17.55 3.76 -28.27
CA LYS A 62 17.07 2.38 -28.45
C LYS A 62 15.86 2.10 -27.56
N GLN A 63 14.74 1.71 -28.18
CA GLN A 63 13.63 1.07 -27.48
C GLN A 63 13.86 -0.43 -27.51
N LEU A 64 14.42 -0.98 -26.43
CA LEU A 64 14.74 -2.39 -26.38
C LEU A 64 13.54 -3.19 -25.92
N ILE A 65 12.75 -2.71 -24.95
CA ILE A 65 11.57 -3.43 -24.46
C ILE A 65 10.42 -3.35 -25.47
N GLY A 66 10.12 -2.16 -25.96
CA GLY A 66 9.05 -1.89 -26.90
C GLY A 66 7.67 -2.19 -26.30
N LYS A 67 6.84 -2.94 -27.03
CA LYS A 67 5.47 -3.29 -26.60
C LYS A 67 5.36 -4.58 -25.79
N ARG A 68 6.50 -5.17 -25.40
CA ARG A 68 6.51 -6.41 -24.63
C ARG A 68 6.03 -6.17 -23.21
N THR A 69 5.30 -7.13 -22.70
CA THR A 69 4.67 -7.12 -21.38
C THR A 69 5.60 -7.71 -20.33
N ILE A 70 5.32 -7.46 -19.04
CA ILE A 70 6.10 -8.02 -17.94
C ILE A 70 6.17 -9.56 -18.01
N PRO A 71 5.05 -10.30 -18.20
CA PRO A 71 5.10 -11.76 -18.29
C PRO A 71 5.85 -12.31 -19.51
N GLU A 72 6.05 -11.52 -20.57
CA GLU A 72 6.88 -11.92 -21.73
C GLU A 72 8.39 -11.77 -21.45
N LEU A 73 8.78 -11.00 -20.43
CA LEU A 73 10.17 -10.61 -20.16
C LEU A 73 10.72 -11.23 -18.88
N LEU A 74 9.86 -11.38 -17.86
CA LEU A 74 10.20 -11.85 -16.54
C LEU A 74 9.40 -13.10 -16.19
N GLU A 75 10.02 -13.99 -15.43
CA GLU A 75 9.36 -15.16 -14.86
C GLU A 75 8.38 -14.74 -13.75
N LYS A 76 7.33 -15.54 -13.50
CA LYS A 76 6.28 -15.19 -12.51
C LYS A 76 6.85 -14.80 -11.13
N HIS A 77 7.87 -15.52 -10.67
CA HIS A 77 8.50 -15.27 -9.36
C HIS A 77 9.34 -13.97 -9.30
N GLU A 78 9.66 -13.37 -10.45
CA GLU A 78 10.42 -12.13 -10.55
C GLU A 78 9.55 -10.87 -10.47
N PHE A 79 8.22 -10.98 -10.56
CA PHE A 79 7.34 -9.81 -10.47
C PHE A 79 6.13 -9.99 -9.54
N HIS A 80 5.63 -11.22 -9.36
CA HIS A 80 4.48 -11.44 -8.48
C HIS A 80 4.87 -11.22 -7.01
N GLY A 81 4.14 -10.34 -6.31
CA GLY A 81 4.44 -9.94 -4.92
C GLY A 81 5.66 -9.03 -4.76
N SER A 82 6.30 -8.60 -5.87
CA SER A 82 7.45 -7.70 -5.83
C SER A 82 7.03 -6.23 -5.80
N THR A 83 7.98 -5.33 -5.54
CA THR A 83 7.76 -3.88 -5.61
C THR A 83 8.01 -3.39 -7.04
N ASP A 84 7.36 -2.30 -7.43
CA ASP A 84 7.55 -1.67 -8.74
C ASP A 84 9.04 -1.38 -9.00
N GLY A 85 9.77 -0.95 -7.97
CA GLY A 85 11.22 -0.70 -8.07
C GLY A 85 12.04 -1.94 -8.43
N LEU A 86 11.80 -3.06 -7.75
CA LEU A 86 12.51 -4.30 -8.05
C LEU A 86 12.13 -4.84 -9.43
N ILE A 87 10.87 -4.70 -9.85
CA ILE A 87 10.42 -5.09 -11.21
C ILE A 87 11.14 -4.23 -12.26
N LEU A 88 11.18 -2.91 -12.09
CA LEU A 88 11.91 -1.99 -12.99
C LEU A 88 13.38 -2.39 -13.15
N LEU A 89 14.05 -2.73 -12.05
CA LEU A 89 15.46 -3.12 -12.07
C LEU A 89 15.68 -4.47 -12.76
N ARG A 90 14.79 -5.46 -12.54
CA ARG A 90 14.86 -6.74 -13.26
C ARG A 90 14.61 -6.56 -14.76
N LEU A 91 13.68 -5.71 -15.16
CA LEU A 91 13.45 -5.35 -16.56
C LEU A 91 14.67 -4.65 -17.17
N ALA A 92 15.25 -3.68 -16.47
CA ALA A 92 16.46 -2.98 -16.89
C ALA A 92 17.63 -3.95 -17.12
N ARG A 93 17.88 -4.87 -16.17
CA ARG A 93 18.89 -5.92 -16.31
C ARG A 93 18.61 -6.81 -17.52
N LYS A 94 17.36 -7.24 -17.71
CA LYS A 94 16.97 -8.11 -18.84
C LYS A 94 17.14 -7.43 -20.20
N ALA A 95 16.82 -6.14 -20.28
CA ALA A 95 16.81 -5.40 -21.54
C ALA A 95 18.19 -4.82 -21.91
N PHE A 96 18.94 -4.33 -20.92
CA PHE A 96 20.18 -3.57 -21.14
C PHE A 96 21.43 -4.22 -20.54
N GLY A 97 21.30 -5.29 -19.74
CA GLY A 97 22.45 -5.96 -19.09
C GLY A 97 23.14 -5.10 -18.03
N LEU A 98 22.44 -4.09 -17.48
CA LEU A 98 23.00 -3.13 -16.52
C LEU A 98 22.73 -3.58 -15.09
N ASP A 99 23.76 -4.10 -14.40
CA ASP A 99 23.63 -4.56 -13.01
C ASP A 99 23.84 -3.43 -11.98
N SER A 100 24.67 -2.41 -12.25
CA SER A 100 25.00 -1.36 -11.26
C SER A 100 24.40 0.02 -11.55
N ASP A 101 24.23 0.42 -12.82
CA ASP A 101 23.79 1.78 -13.17
C ASP A 101 22.27 1.96 -13.03
N ALA A 102 21.50 0.88 -13.15
CA ALA A 102 20.04 0.91 -13.09
C ALA A 102 19.51 1.24 -11.68
N ALA A 103 20.21 0.80 -10.64
CA ALA A 103 19.86 1.07 -9.23
C ALA A 103 19.84 2.57 -8.93
N TYR A 104 20.78 3.33 -9.50
CA TYR A 104 20.82 4.80 -9.34
C TYR A 104 19.68 5.52 -10.06
N THR A 105 19.06 4.88 -11.04
CA THR A 105 17.96 5.45 -11.84
C THR A 105 16.59 4.97 -11.44
N VAL A 106 16.46 4.07 -10.44
CA VAL A 106 15.17 3.47 -10.10
C VAL A 106 14.11 4.52 -9.76
N HIS A 107 14.51 5.59 -9.06
CA HIS A 107 13.61 6.70 -8.75
C HIS A 107 13.21 7.54 -9.96
N GLU A 108 14.09 7.67 -10.96
CA GLU A 108 13.78 8.33 -12.23
C GLU A 108 12.77 7.49 -13.02
N MET A 109 12.98 6.17 -13.07
CA MET A 109 12.05 5.23 -13.71
C MET A 109 10.68 5.22 -13.01
N MET A 110 10.62 5.22 -11.67
CA MET A 110 9.34 5.34 -10.94
C MET A 110 8.61 6.66 -11.23
N ASN A 111 9.36 7.77 -11.35
CA ASN A 111 8.78 9.06 -11.74
C ASN A 111 8.20 9.01 -13.15
N GLU A 112 8.93 8.41 -14.09
CA GLU A 112 8.48 8.27 -15.47
C GLU A 112 7.25 7.33 -15.57
N MET A 113 7.22 6.25 -14.78
CA MET A 113 6.03 5.40 -14.68
C MET A 113 4.82 6.22 -14.23
N TYR A 114 4.98 7.05 -13.20
CA TYR A 114 3.88 7.90 -12.74
C TYR A 114 3.51 8.96 -13.78
N ASP A 115 4.46 9.63 -14.41
CA ASP A 115 4.18 10.64 -15.44
C ASP A 115 3.36 10.04 -16.58
N PHE A 116 3.69 8.82 -17.03
CA PHE A 116 2.91 8.07 -18.00
C PHE A 116 1.48 7.81 -17.50
N VAL A 117 1.33 7.21 -16.31
CA VAL A 117 0.00 6.87 -15.74
C VAL A 117 -0.84 8.10 -15.45
N SER A 118 -0.22 9.22 -15.06
CA SER A 118 -0.92 10.47 -14.72
C SER A 118 -1.67 11.08 -15.91
N LYS A 119 -1.22 10.76 -17.13
CA LYS A 119 -1.81 11.22 -18.40
C LYS A 119 -2.93 10.32 -18.91
N CYS A 120 -3.09 9.12 -18.35
CA CYS A 120 -4.20 8.23 -18.66
C CYS A 120 -5.48 8.68 -17.94
N ASP A 121 -6.63 8.35 -18.53
CA ASP A 121 -7.92 8.49 -17.84
C ASP A 121 -8.16 7.34 -16.83
N ASP A 122 -9.22 7.45 -16.03
CA ASP A 122 -9.49 6.47 -14.99
C ASP A 122 -9.93 5.11 -15.56
N ASP A 123 -10.51 5.05 -16.77
CA ASP A 123 -10.86 3.81 -17.45
C ASP A 123 -9.60 3.04 -17.88
N GLU A 124 -8.59 3.75 -18.39
CA GLU A 124 -7.29 3.16 -18.73
C GLU A 124 -6.50 2.70 -17.49
N VAL A 125 -6.61 3.43 -16.37
CA VAL A 125 -6.01 3.04 -15.09
C VAL A 125 -6.69 1.80 -14.52
N ALA A 126 -8.03 1.71 -14.62
CA ALA A 126 -8.81 0.57 -14.17
C ALA A 126 -8.80 -0.61 -15.15
N LYS A 127 -8.23 -0.46 -16.35
CA LYS A 127 -8.23 -1.52 -17.37
C LYS A 127 -7.57 -2.80 -16.84
N GLY A 128 -8.36 -3.88 -16.80
CA GLY A 128 -7.90 -5.22 -16.40
C GLY A 128 -7.85 -5.45 -14.89
N ILE A 129 -8.36 -4.51 -14.08
CA ILE A 129 -8.45 -4.63 -12.63
C ILE A 129 -9.83 -4.23 -12.11
N ALA A 130 -10.28 -4.82 -11.00
CA ALA A 130 -11.55 -4.47 -10.36
C ALA A 130 -11.51 -4.74 -8.85
N PRO A 131 -12.28 -4.03 -8.02
CA PRO A 131 -12.40 -4.39 -6.61
C PRO A 131 -12.88 -5.84 -6.46
N LEU A 132 -12.33 -6.56 -5.49
CA LEU A 132 -12.81 -7.89 -5.14
C LEU A 132 -14.27 -7.82 -4.62
N PRO A 133 -15.08 -8.87 -4.82
CA PRO A 133 -16.48 -8.88 -4.38
C PRO A 133 -16.63 -8.51 -2.90
N GLY A 134 -17.51 -7.55 -2.59
CA GLY A 134 -17.81 -7.12 -1.22
C GLY A 134 -16.78 -6.16 -0.58
N VAL A 135 -15.65 -5.88 -1.25
CA VAL A 135 -14.62 -4.98 -0.70
C VAL A 135 -15.17 -3.58 -0.47
N LEU A 136 -15.76 -2.95 -1.50
CA LEU A 136 -16.27 -1.58 -1.39
C LEU A 136 -17.29 -1.42 -0.25
N SER A 137 -18.22 -2.36 -0.09
CA SER A 137 -19.20 -2.33 0.99
C SER A 137 -18.54 -2.49 2.36
N THR A 138 -17.56 -3.38 2.49
CA THR A 138 -16.84 -3.57 3.76
C THR A 138 -16.02 -2.33 4.12
N LEU A 139 -15.35 -1.70 3.16
CA LEU A 139 -14.60 -0.46 3.38
C LEU A 139 -15.52 0.70 3.80
N GLN A 140 -16.70 0.83 3.18
CA GLN A 140 -17.72 1.81 3.60
C GLN A 140 -18.21 1.55 5.03
N THR A 141 -18.39 0.29 5.41
CA THR A 141 -18.70 -0.07 6.80
C THR A 141 -17.59 0.33 7.75
N LEU A 142 -16.32 0.08 7.39
CA LEU A 142 -15.17 0.47 8.19
C LEU A 142 -15.09 1.99 8.38
N ALA A 143 -15.27 2.74 7.29
CA ALA A 143 -15.31 4.20 7.32
C ALA A 143 -16.41 4.71 8.26
N THR A 144 -17.62 4.13 8.16
CA THR A 144 -18.77 4.54 8.97
C THR A 144 -18.61 4.19 10.45
N ARG A 145 -18.09 3.00 10.76
CA ARG A 145 -18.00 2.50 12.15
C ARG A 145 -16.73 2.95 12.88
N TYR A 146 -15.63 3.17 12.15
CA TYR A 146 -14.30 3.39 12.74
C TYR A 146 -13.56 4.60 12.16
N GLY A 147 -14.04 5.21 11.08
CA GLY A 147 -13.37 6.30 10.36
C GLY A 147 -13.83 7.71 10.71
N ASP A 148 -14.86 7.89 11.53
CA ASP A 148 -15.46 9.21 11.78
C ASP A 148 -14.52 10.16 12.57
N SER A 149 -14.16 11.26 11.92
CA SER A 149 -13.29 12.34 12.42
C SER A 149 -13.99 13.31 13.38
N ASP A 150 -15.32 13.28 13.47
CA ASP A 150 -16.09 14.21 14.33
C ASP A 150 -16.28 13.72 15.76
N THR A 151 -15.86 12.48 16.04
CA THR A 151 -15.80 11.96 17.42
C THR A 151 -14.36 11.91 17.88
N THR A 152 -14.10 12.34 19.12
CA THR A 152 -12.80 12.22 19.80
C THR A 152 -12.42 10.76 20.11
N GLN A 153 -12.87 9.80 19.29
CA GLN A 153 -12.74 8.36 19.47
C GLN A 153 -12.39 7.63 18.17
N GLN A 154 -11.72 8.28 17.20
CA GLN A 154 -11.18 7.56 16.05
C GLN A 154 -10.05 6.61 16.51
N ARG A 155 -10.43 5.37 16.84
CA ARG A 155 -9.51 4.35 17.40
C ARG A 155 -8.70 3.64 16.33
N VAL A 156 -9.15 3.67 15.07
CA VAL A 156 -8.53 2.91 13.97
C VAL A 156 -8.09 3.85 12.86
N ALA A 157 -6.80 3.78 12.52
CA ALA A 157 -6.27 4.33 11.28
C ALA A 157 -6.27 3.25 10.20
N PHE A 158 -6.52 3.65 8.97
CA PHE A 158 -6.48 2.79 7.80
C PHE A 158 -5.52 3.36 6.77
N GLY A 159 -4.58 2.55 6.29
CA GLY A 159 -3.62 2.94 5.27
C GLY A 159 -3.39 1.85 4.22
N LEU A 160 -2.52 2.13 3.26
CA LEU A 160 -2.05 1.14 2.28
C LEU A 160 -0.58 0.82 2.51
N VAL A 161 -0.22 -0.46 2.39
CA VAL A 161 1.18 -0.88 2.29
C VAL A 161 1.29 -1.73 1.05
N THR A 162 1.96 -1.21 0.02
CA THR A 162 1.96 -1.82 -1.31
C THR A 162 3.25 -1.54 -2.06
N GLY A 163 3.63 -2.49 -2.93
CA GLY A 163 4.80 -2.37 -3.79
C GLY A 163 4.67 -1.32 -4.90
N ASN A 164 3.48 -0.74 -5.10
CA ASN A 164 3.20 0.20 -6.19
C ASN A 164 3.81 1.58 -5.89
N VAL A 165 4.22 2.30 -6.94
CA VAL A 165 4.55 3.74 -6.83
C VAL A 165 3.35 4.50 -6.24
N GLU A 166 3.59 5.36 -5.25
CA GLU A 166 2.53 6.03 -4.47
C GLU A 166 1.53 6.79 -5.36
N GLY A 167 2.01 7.57 -6.33
CA GLY A 167 1.12 8.30 -7.25
C GLY A 167 0.22 7.36 -8.06
N ILE A 168 0.75 6.20 -8.47
CA ILE A 168 -0.01 5.17 -9.19
C ILE A 168 -1.02 4.49 -8.26
N ALA A 169 -0.62 4.15 -7.03
CA ALA A 169 -1.52 3.60 -6.02
C ALA A 169 -2.71 4.52 -5.76
N ARG A 170 -2.47 5.83 -5.61
CA ARG A 170 -3.55 6.84 -5.44
C ARG A 170 -4.49 6.91 -6.64
N ARG A 171 -3.94 6.92 -7.88
CA ARG A 171 -4.77 6.88 -9.10
C ARG A 171 -5.62 5.61 -9.15
N LYS A 172 -5.06 4.45 -8.79
CA LYS A 172 -5.77 3.17 -8.73
C LYS A 172 -6.91 3.21 -7.70
N MET A 173 -6.66 3.75 -6.50
CA MET A 173 -7.71 3.86 -5.48
C MET A 173 -8.88 4.75 -5.91
N LYS A 174 -8.60 5.83 -6.66
CA LYS A 174 -9.62 6.69 -7.23
C LYS A 174 -10.39 5.99 -8.36
N ALA A 175 -9.68 5.44 -9.34
CA ALA A 175 -10.29 4.80 -10.51
C ALA A 175 -11.20 3.61 -10.14
N LEU A 176 -10.92 2.95 -9.00
CA LEU A 176 -11.70 1.82 -8.50
C LEU A 176 -12.72 2.20 -7.42
N SER A 177 -12.95 3.51 -7.19
CA SER A 177 -13.84 4.04 -6.14
C SER A 177 -13.52 3.57 -4.71
N ILE A 178 -12.33 3.03 -4.47
CA ILE A 178 -11.86 2.64 -3.13
C ILE A 178 -11.64 3.90 -2.28
N TYR A 179 -11.06 4.94 -2.86
CA TYR A 179 -10.87 6.22 -2.17
C TYR A 179 -12.22 6.84 -1.74
N ASP A 180 -13.23 6.74 -2.59
CA ASP A 180 -14.56 7.32 -2.35
C ASP A 180 -15.32 6.64 -1.20
N THR A 181 -14.85 5.47 -0.73
CA THR A 181 -15.41 4.82 0.48
C THR A 181 -15.15 5.63 1.76
N GLY A 182 -14.17 6.54 1.74
CA GLY A 182 -13.78 7.37 2.88
C GLY A 182 -13.01 6.62 3.97
N VAL A 183 -12.64 5.35 3.75
CA VAL A 183 -11.97 4.53 4.77
C VAL A 183 -10.52 4.96 5.01
N LEU A 184 -9.81 5.37 3.95
CA LEU A 184 -8.36 5.63 4.01
C LEU A 184 -8.09 6.91 4.80
N THR A 185 -7.26 6.80 5.83
CA THR A 185 -6.98 7.91 6.75
C THR A 185 -6.21 9.02 6.02
N PRO A 186 -6.74 10.25 5.93
CA PRO A 186 -6.06 11.35 5.25
C PRO A 186 -4.70 11.68 5.88
N LEU A 187 -3.68 11.91 5.05
CA LEU A 187 -2.33 12.25 5.52
C LEU A 187 -2.08 13.78 5.35
N PRO A 188 -2.05 14.56 6.44
CA PRO A 188 -1.90 16.01 6.36
C PRO A 188 -0.47 16.42 5.97
N GLN A 189 -0.33 17.52 5.25
CA GLN A 189 0.98 18.13 5.03
C GLN A 189 1.58 18.68 6.35
N PRO A 190 2.92 18.65 6.51
CA PRO A 190 3.93 18.16 5.58
C PRO A 190 4.22 16.64 5.70
N LEU A 191 3.42 15.89 6.46
CA LEU A 191 3.68 14.46 6.68
C LEU A 191 3.54 13.66 5.38
N GLY A 192 4.45 12.71 5.17
CA GLY A 192 4.51 11.88 3.98
C GLY A 192 5.76 12.08 3.14
N GLY A 193 5.86 11.31 2.06
CA GLY A 193 7.00 11.31 1.15
C GLY A 193 6.88 12.35 0.03
N ARG A 194 7.26 11.92 -1.17
CA ARG A 194 7.31 12.72 -2.39
C ARG A 194 5.94 13.31 -2.75
N GLU A 195 5.95 14.50 -3.35
CA GLU A 195 4.74 15.06 -3.96
C GLU A 195 4.50 14.48 -5.35
N TRP A 196 3.27 14.06 -5.61
CA TRP A 196 2.85 13.48 -6.88
C TRP A 196 1.84 14.40 -7.53
N GLY A 197 2.30 15.10 -8.58
CA GLY A 197 1.54 16.14 -9.27
C GLY A 197 0.16 15.67 -9.72
N GLY A 198 -0.91 16.34 -9.30
CA GLY A 198 -2.29 16.05 -9.71
C GLY A 198 -3.05 15.04 -8.84
N VAL A 199 -2.41 14.45 -7.82
CA VAL A 199 -3.04 13.54 -6.85
C VAL A 199 -2.81 13.98 -5.39
N GLU A 200 -2.57 15.27 -5.16
CA GLU A 200 -2.38 15.86 -3.83
C GLU A 200 -3.66 15.80 -2.99
N HIS A 201 -4.82 15.89 -3.65
CA HIS A 201 -6.14 15.77 -3.02
C HIS A 201 -6.52 14.31 -2.68
N LEU A 202 -5.71 13.33 -3.08
CA LEU A 202 -5.88 11.90 -2.82
C LEU A 202 -4.86 11.39 -1.78
N ARG A 203 -4.35 12.28 -0.93
CA ARG A 203 -3.33 11.93 0.08
C ARG A 203 -3.94 11.17 1.24
N PHE A 204 -3.50 9.93 1.42
CA PHE A 204 -3.84 9.10 2.56
C PHE A 204 -2.60 8.40 3.13
N LEU A 205 -2.74 7.89 4.35
CA LEU A 205 -1.71 7.17 5.10
C LEU A 205 -1.26 5.92 4.34
N GLY A 206 0.04 5.69 4.25
CA GLY A 206 0.56 4.48 3.64
C GLY A 206 2.07 4.38 3.64
N GLY A 207 2.56 3.25 3.15
CA GLY A 207 3.93 2.99 2.73
C GLY A 207 3.93 2.37 1.35
N PHE A 208 4.70 2.94 0.44
CA PHE A 208 4.57 2.68 -0.99
C PHE A 208 5.89 2.22 -1.60
N GLY A 209 5.84 1.56 -2.76
CA GLY A 209 7.01 1.15 -3.55
C GLY A 209 8.02 2.27 -3.81
N SER A 210 7.54 3.51 -3.88
CA SER A 210 8.36 4.70 -4.07
C SER A 210 9.02 5.24 -2.80
N ASP A 211 8.60 4.79 -1.62
CA ASP A 211 9.19 5.19 -0.34
C ASP A 211 10.50 4.45 -0.07
N TYR A 212 10.59 3.18 -0.49
CA TYR A 212 11.77 2.36 -0.28
C TYR A 212 11.93 1.30 -1.37
N CYS A 213 13.15 1.21 -1.91
CA CYS A 213 13.60 0.12 -2.76
C CYS A 213 15.08 -0.14 -2.48
N SER A 214 15.41 -1.39 -2.19
CA SER A 214 16.78 -1.78 -1.84
C SER A 214 17.77 -1.78 -2.99
N GLY A 215 17.27 -1.91 -4.21
CA GLY A 215 18.09 -2.12 -5.39
C GLY A 215 18.68 -3.52 -5.52
N ASP A 216 18.50 -4.41 -4.53
CA ASP A 216 19.09 -5.75 -4.52
C ASP A 216 18.12 -6.76 -5.16
N ILE A 217 18.27 -6.93 -6.48
CA ILE A 217 17.44 -7.85 -7.27
C ILE A 217 17.94 -9.30 -7.22
N GLU A 218 19.11 -9.56 -6.63
CA GLU A 218 19.68 -10.92 -6.50
C GLU A 218 19.18 -11.63 -5.25
N ASN A 219 18.81 -10.87 -4.21
CA ASN A 219 18.25 -11.43 -3.00
C ASN A 219 16.71 -11.56 -3.11
N PRO A 220 16.16 -12.79 -3.20
CA PRO A 220 14.72 -13.01 -3.32
C PRO A 220 13.93 -12.55 -2.08
N GLU A 221 14.59 -12.45 -0.92
CA GLU A 221 13.96 -11.97 0.32
C GLU A 221 13.57 -10.49 0.24
N ARG A 222 14.19 -9.71 -0.67
CA ARG A 222 13.88 -8.29 -0.82
C ARG A 222 12.44 -8.02 -1.21
N ASN A 223 11.73 -8.99 -1.81
CA ASN A 223 10.31 -8.84 -2.09
C ASN A 223 9.49 -8.56 -0.81
N TYR A 224 9.81 -9.22 0.30
CA TYR A 224 9.12 -9.01 1.57
C TYR A 224 9.86 -8.05 2.50
N LEU A 225 11.19 -7.97 2.43
CA LEU A 225 11.96 -7.03 3.26
C LEU A 225 11.69 -5.57 2.83
N ASP A 226 11.65 -5.26 1.54
CA ASP A 226 11.31 -3.91 1.07
C ASP A 226 9.86 -3.55 1.45
N ARG A 227 8.95 -4.53 1.43
CA ARG A 227 7.57 -4.35 1.91
C ARG A 227 7.49 -4.16 3.42
N GLY A 228 8.37 -4.81 4.19
CA GLY A 228 8.53 -4.59 5.63
C GLY A 228 8.98 -3.17 5.97
N GLU A 229 9.88 -2.60 5.17
CA GLU A 229 10.29 -1.19 5.26
C GLU A 229 9.14 -0.23 4.89
N GLN A 230 8.31 -0.58 3.91
CA GLN A 230 7.11 0.20 3.61
C GLN A 230 6.11 0.16 4.77
N LEU A 231 5.93 -0.99 5.41
CA LEU A 231 5.11 -1.12 6.61
C LEU A 231 5.67 -0.27 7.76
N SER A 232 6.98 -0.28 8.00
CA SER A 232 7.62 0.54 9.04
C SER A 232 7.38 2.03 8.80
N ILE A 233 7.57 2.51 7.56
CA ILE A 233 7.31 3.89 7.15
C ILE A 233 5.83 4.28 7.36
N CYS A 234 4.90 3.39 7.04
CA CYS A 234 3.47 3.62 7.27
C CYS A 234 3.17 3.77 8.77
N VAL A 235 3.77 2.92 9.61
CA VAL A 235 3.59 2.98 11.07
C VAL A 235 4.18 4.27 11.64
N GLU A 236 5.38 4.66 11.22
CA GLU A 236 6.01 5.93 11.61
C GLU A 236 5.14 7.13 11.25
N ARG A 237 4.62 7.18 10.01
CA ARG A 237 3.67 8.22 9.57
C ARG A 237 2.41 8.24 10.43
N CYS A 238 1.88 7.07 10.78
CA CYS A 238 0.71 6.97 11.65
C CYS A 238 0.99 7.52 13.06
N ILE A 239 2.20 7.32 13.59
CA ILE A 239 2.63 7.84 14.88
C ILE A 239 2.82 9.36 14.80
N ASP A 240 3.50 9.86 13.77
CA ASP A 240 3.77 11.29 13.58
C ASP A 240 2.50 12.13 13.37
N MET A 241 1.44 11.52 12.82
CA MET A 241 0.13 12.16 12.70
C MET A 241 -0.51 12.51 14.06
N ARG A 242 -0.03 11.93 15.15
CA ARG A 242 -0.59 12.13 16.49
C ARG A 242 -0.01 13.39 17.10
N LYS A 243 -0.89 14.32 17.49
CA LYS A 243 -0.49 15.58 18.12
C LYS A 243 -0.23 15.48 19.63
N SER A 244 -0.70 14.41 20.30
CA SER A 244 -0.51 14.21 21.75
C SER A 244 0.20 12.90 22.06
N HIS A 245 1.07 12.96 23.07
CA HIS A 245 1.87 11.83 23.58
C HIS A 245 1.06 10.91 24.53
N GLU A 246 -0.24 11.17 24.73
CA GLU A 246 -1.04 10.51 25.78
C GLU A 246 -1.62 9.15 25.36
N HIS A 247 -1.67 8.88 24.06
CA HIS A 247 -2.17 7.63 23.53
C HIS A 247 -1.06 6.96 22.71
N THR A 248 -0.91 5.65 22.84
CA THR A 248 0.10 4.86 22.12
C THR A 248 -0.57 4.03 21.02
N LEU A 249 0.15 3.76 19.93
CA LEU A 249 -0.30 2.79 18.95
C LEU A 249 -0.05 1.42 19.58
N GLU A 250 -1.11 0.64 19.78
CA GLU A 250 -1.06 -0.62 20.51
C GLU A 250 -0.99 -1.81 19.56
N ARG A 251 -1.58 -1.67 18.36
CA ARG A 251 -1.67 -2.74 17.38
C ARG A 251 -1.50 -2.25 15.94
N VAL A 252 -0.79 -3.04 15.15
CA VAL A 252 -0.78 -2.97 13.69
C VAL A 252 -1.32 -4.27 13.13
N VAL A 253 -2.26 -4.18 12.18
CA VAL A 253 -2.77 -5.30 11.40
C VAL A 253 -2.45 -5.03 9.94
N HIS A 254 -1.60 -5.85 9.34
CA HIS A 254 -1.37 -5.82 7.89
C HIS A 254 -2.25 -6.88 7.21
N VAL A 255 -2.90 -6.53 6.11
CA VAL A 255 -3.80 -7.42 5.37
C VAL A 255 -3.21 -7.65 3.99
N GLY A 256 -3.03 -8.91 3.60
CA GLY A 256 -2.37 -9.26 2.35
C GLY A 256 -2.68 -10.68 1.88
N ASP A 257 -2.49 -10.95 0.59
CA ASP A 257 -2.78 -12.24 -0.05
C ASP A 257 -1.54 -13.04 -0.44
N ALA A 258 -0.35 -12.45 -0.33
CA ALA A 258 0.89 -13.07 -0.75
C ALA A 258 1.81 -13.43 0.43
N PRO A 259 2.76 -14.39 0.23
CA PRO A 259 3.85 -14.63 1.15
C PRO A 259 4.62 -13.37 1.53
N ALA A 260 4.73 -12.42 0.59
CA ALA A 260 5.42 -11.17 0.84
C ALA A 260 4.78 -10.36 1.97
N ASP A 261 3.46 -10.38 2.11
CA ASP A 261 2.73 -9.65 3.15
C ASP A 261 2.93 -10.28 4.53
N ILE A 262 2.78 -11.62 4.59
CA ILE A 262 2.99 -12.38 5.82
C ILE A 262 4.41 -12.18 6.33
N LEU A 263 5.39 -12.31 5.44
CA LEU A 263 6.80 -12.19 5.78
C LEU A 263 7.21 -10.74 6.05
N ALA A 264 6.61 -9.74 5.39
CA ALA A 264 6.83 -8.32 5.69
C ALA A 264 6.34 -7.96 7.09
N ALA A 265 5.11 -8.36 7.44
CA ALA A 265 4.57 -8.15 8.79
C ALA A 265 5.41 -8.87 9.84
N LYS A 266 5.86 -10.10 9.55
CA LYS A 266 6.74 -10.87 10.44
C LYS A 266 8.12 -10.24 10.59
N ALA A 267 8.72 -9.73 9.52
CA ALA A 267 9.98 -9.00 9.59
C ALA A 267 9.84 -7.71 10.41
N TYR A 268 8.69 -7.04 10.30
CA TYR A 268 8.40 -5.83 11.07
C TYR A 268 8.33 -6.08 12.59
N VAL A 269 7.97 -7.29 13.03
CA VAL A 269 7.95 -7.67 14.46
C VAL A 269 9.30 -7.45 15.15
N ASP A 270 10.41 -7.64 14.45
CA ASP A 270 11.76 -7.45 15.01
C ASP A 270 12.48 -6.22 14.39
N HIS A 271 11.74 -5.36 13.69
CA HIS A 271 12.29 -4.17 13.04
C HIS A 271 12.75 -3.13 14.08
N PRO A 272 13.93 -2.49 13.88
CA PRO A 272 14.50 -1.57 14.86
C PRO A 272 13.67 -0.32 15.14
N THR A 273 12.79 0.07 14.21
CA THR A 273 11.91 1.23 14.39
C THR A 273 10.55 0.88 14.99
N ARG A 274 10.26 -0.41 15.22
CA ARG A 274 9.00 -0.85 15.83
C ARG A 274 8.91 -0.31 17.27
N PRO A 275 7.85 0.43 17.63
CA PRO A 275 7.64 0.87 19.00
C PRO A 275 7.59 -0.27 20.02
N ASP A 276 8.09 0.00 21.22
CA ASP A 276 8.02 -0.94 22.34
C ASP A 276 6.56 -1.27 22.70
N GLY A 277 6.27 -2.54 22.93
CA GLY A 277 4.93 -3.01 23.30
C GLY A 277 3.92 -3.06 22.15
N LEU A 278 4.29 -2.67 20.93
CA LEU A 278 3.41 -2.74 19.76
C LEU A 278 3.17 -4.20 19.34
N CYS A 279 1.91 -4.63 19.34
CA CYS A 279 1.50 -5.91 18.80
C CYS A 279 1.40 -5.83 17.26
N VAL A 280 2.06 -6.73 16.55
CA VAL A 280 1.95 -6.85 15.10
C VAL A 280 1.11 -8.08 14.77
N SER A 281 0.19 -7.92 13.84
CA SER A 281 -0.73 -8.93 13.38
C SER A 281 -0.77 -8.90 11.86
N VAL A 282 -1.07 -10.04 11.25
CA VAL A 282 -1.34 -10.14 9.82
C VAL A 282 -2.65 -10.87 9.61
N VAL A 283 -3.44 -10.42 8.64
CA VAL A 283 -4.62 -11.13 8.13
C VAL A 283 -4.30 -11.60 6.72
N GLY A 284 -3.93 -12.87 6.59
CA GLY A 284 -3.72 -13.51 5.30
C GLY A 284 -5.05 -13.83 4.62
N VAL A 285 -5.24 -13.40 3.37
CA VAL A 285 -6.45 -13.66 2.59
C VAL A 285 -6.12 -14.47 1.33
N ALA A 286 -6.73 -15.65 1.15
CA ALA A 286 -6.48 -16.50 -0.02
C ALA A 286 -7.33 -16.07 -1.24
N THR A 287 -7.33 -14.78 -1.56
CA THR A 287 -8.06 -14.20 -2.71
C THR A 287 -7.19 -14.01 -3.94
N GLY A 288 -5.86 -14.17 -3.78
CA GLY A 288 -4.87 -14.09 -4.85
C GLY A 288 -4.44 -15.47 -5.37
N SER A 289 -3.13 -15.61 -5.62
CA SER A 289 -2.54 -16.84 -6.20
C SER A 289 -2.17 -17.92 -5.17
N TYR A 290 -2.27 -17.62 -3.88
CA TYR A 290 -1.75 -18.47 -2.80
C TYR A 290 -2.86 -19.10 -1.98
N SER A 291 -2.67 -20.38 -1.65
CA SER A 291 -3.62 -21.12 -0.84
C SER A 291 -3.56 -20.72 0.63
N VAL A 292 -4.66 -20.95 1.34
CA VAL A 292 -4.74 -20.79 2.81
C VAL A 292 -3.59 -21.50 3.52
N LYS A 293 -3.24 -22.72 3.09
CA LYS A 293 -2.17 -23.51 3.71
C LYS A 293 -0.80 -22.85 3.54
N GLU A 294 -0.49 -22.38 2.34
CA GLU A 294 0.78 -21.69 2.08
C GLU A 294 0.94 -20.45 2.95
N LEU A 295 -0.12 -19.64 3.10
CA LEU A 295 -0.09 -18.47 3.97
C LEU A 295 0.01 -18.85 5.46
N GLN A 296 -0.70 -19.90 5.90
CA GLN A 296 -0.65 -20.40 7.28
C GLN A 296 0.73 -20.91 7.68
N ASP A 297 1.39 -21.67 6.80
CA ASP A 297 2.71 -22.24 7.05
C ASP A 297 3.76 -21.14 7.31
N LEU A 298 3.60 -19.95 6.70
CA LEU A 298 4.50 -18.80 6.88
C LEU A 298 4.31 -18.05 8.20
N CYS A 299 3.06 -18.01 8.71
CA CYS A 299 2.71 -17.31 9.94
C CYS A 299 3.49 -17.84 11.16
N GLY A 300 3.74 -19.15 11.23
CA GLY A 300 4.34 -19.78 12.40
C GLY A 300 3.46 -19.68 13.65
N GLU A 301 4.07 -19.78 14.84
CA GLU A 301 3.36 -19.78 16.11
C GLU A 301 2.99 -18.35 16.58
N THR A 302 1.77 -18.19 17.10
CA THR A 302 1.30 -16.98 17.76
C THR A 302 2.11 -16.69 19.03
N VAL A 303 2.48 -15.43 19.22
CA VAL A 303 3.11 -14.93 20.46
C VAL A 303 2.24 -13.81 21.03
N PRO A 304 1.47 -14.06 22.10
CA PRO A 304 0.51 -13.08 22.64
C PRO A 304 1.12 -11.70 22.89
N GLY A 305 0.45 -10.65 22.40
CA GLY A 305 0.91 -9.26 22.53
C GLY A 305 2.13 -8.88 21.70
N LYS A 306 2.68 -9.79 20.87
CA LYS A 306 3.81 -9.52 19.97
C LYS A 306 3.48 -9.85 18.51
N TRP A 307 2.98 -11.06 18.26
CA TRP A 307 2.70 -11.59 16.93
C TRP A 307 1.40 -12.40 16.94
N GLU A 308 0.35 -11.86 16.31
CA GLU A 308 -0.99 -12.46 16.32
C GLU A 308 -1.53 -12.64 14.89
N PRO A 309 -0.98 -13.60 14.12
CA PRO A 309 -1.42 -13.84 12.75
C PRO A 309 -2.79 -14.52 12.70
N VAL A 310 -3.56 -14.20 11.67
CA VAL A 310 -4.82 -14.85 11.31
C VAL A 310 -4.79 -15.11 9.80
N VAL A 311 -5.21 -16.30 9.36
CA VAL A 311 -5.41 -16.58 7.93
C VAL A 311 -6.86 -16.98 7.73
N LEU A 312 -7.55 -16.28 6.84
CA LEU A 312 -8.95 -16.53 6.54
C LEU A 312 -9.11 -17.83 5.73
N LYS A 313 -10.29 -18.44 5.78
CA LYS A 313 -10.57 -19.65 5.00
C LYS A 313 -10.69 -19.33 3.51
N GLU A 314 -10.65 -20.38 2.70
CA GLU A 314 -10.80 -20.28 1.25
C GLU A 314 -12.07 -19.51 0.86
N GLY A 315 -11.94 -18.56 -0.08
CA GLY A 315 -13.05 -17.70 -0.51
C GLY A 315 -13.49 -16.64 0.51
N GLN A 316 -12.78 -16.51 1.64
CA GLN A 316 -12.96 -15.42 2.60
C GLN A 316 -11.86 -14.37 2.41
N GLY A 317 -12.26 -13.10 2.31
CA GLY A 317 -11.33 -11.98 2.20
C GLY A 317 -11.89 -10.71 2.84
N VAL A 318 -11.35 -9.56 2.45
CA VAL A 318 -11.85 -8.25 2.91
C VAL A 318 -13.34 -8.06 2.61
N GLY A 319 -13.85 -8.67 1.53
CA GLY A 319 -15.26 -8.57 1.18
C GLY A 319 -16.25 -9.32 2.08
N ASN A 320 -15.76 -10.15 3.00
CA ASN A 320 -16.59 -10.87 3.98
C ASN A 320 -16.62 -10.09 5.29
N GLU A 321 -17.40 -9.01 5.35
CA GLU A 321 -17.41 -8.01 6.43
C GLU A 321 -17.27 -8.61 7.85
N GLU A 322 -18.17 -9.51 8.25
CA GLU A 322 -18.19 -10.06 9.62
C GLU A 322 -16.90 -10.82 9.95
N VAL A 323 -16.46 -11.69 9.04
CA VAL A 323 -15.25 -12.50 9.18
C VAL A 323 -14.00 -11.60 9.22
N PHE A 324 -13.97 -10.59 8.34
CA PHE A 324 -12.86 -9.65 8.27
C PHE A 324 -12.74 -8.80 9.55
N LEU A 325 -13.87 -8.28 10.06
CA LEU A 325 -13.91 -7.52 11.31
C LEU A 325 -13.47 -8.36 12.49
N GLU A 326 -13.90 -9.62 12.58
CA GLU A 326 -13.46 -10.54 13.64
C GLU A 326 -11.95 -10.79 13.58
N ALA A 327 -11.42 -11.07 12.39
CA ALA A 327 -9.99 -11.31 12.19
C ALA A 327 -9.12 -10.09 12.55
N CYS A 328 -9.61 -8.87 12.28
CA CYS A 328 -8.94 -7.64 12.68
C CYS A 328 -9.12 -7.31 14.18
N GLY A 329 -9.90 -8.09 14.93
CA GLY A 329 -10.21 -7.82 16.34
C GLY A 329 -11.16 -6.63 16.53
N LEU A 330 -11.97 -6.30 15.52
CA LEU A 330 -12.90 -5.18 15.52
C LEU A 330 -14.34 -5.58 15.91
N SER A 331 -14.68 -6.86 15.95
CA SER A 331 -16.07 -7.33 16.19
C SER A 331 -16.65 -7.04 17.59
N LYS A 332 -15.87 -6.48 18.51
CA LYS A 332 -16.26 -6.27 19.93
C LYS A 332 -16.57 -4.82 20.29
N PHE A 333 -16.68 -3.92 19.32
CA PHE A 333 -16.93 -2.50 19.53
C PHE A 333 -18.32 -2.07 19.05
#